data_AF-A0A5M9M733-F1
#
_entry.id   AF-A0A5M9M733-F1
#
_cell.length_a   1.000
_cell.length_b   1.000
_cell.length_c   1.000
_cell.angle_alpha   90.00
_cell.angle_beta   90.00
_cell.angle_gamma   90.00
#
_symmetry.space_group_name_H-M   'P 1'
#
loop_
_entity.id
_entity.type
_entity.pdbx_description
1 polymer ?
#
loop_
_entity_poly.entity_id
_entity_poly.type
_entity_poly.pdbx_seq_one_letter_code
_entity_poly.pdbx_strand_id
1 'polypeptide(L)'
;MPCTLTSIITSDGEAVWTNHIRQVLADLNITLSHVYLIHWHSDHTGGVPDLFAHRPECTAWIYKCDLDRNQKVITDRDVFRVEGVTVRAIFSSDHAHDHI
;
A
#
# COMPACT_ATOMS: atom_id res chain seq x y z
N MET A 1 -0.88 15.45 16.66
CA MET A 1 -1.85 14.90 15.68
C MET A 1 -1.18 13.70 15.04
N PRO A 2 -1.86 12.56 14.85
CA PRO A 2 -1.26 11.42 14.17
C PRO A 2 -0.94 11.83 12.72
N CYS A 3 0.31 11.69 12.30
CA CYS A 3 0.69 11.91 10.91
C CYS A 3 0.08 10.78 10.06
N THR A 4 -0.55 11.14 8.95
CA THR A 4 -1.15 10.16 8.03
C THR A 4 -0.12 9.73 7.00
N LEU A 5 0.26 8.46 6.99
CA LEU A 5 1.15 7.92 5.96
C LEU A 5 0.35 7.24 4.86
N THR A 6 0.85 7.43 3.66
CA THR A 6 0.50 6.71 2.45
C THR A 6 1.65 5.75 2.15
N SER A 7 1.44 4.44 2.20
CA SER A 7 2.45 3.46 1.79
C SER A 7 2.29 3.13 0.31
N ILE A 8 3.41 3.04 -0.41
CA ILE A 8 3.42 2.88 -1.87
C ILE A 8 3.79 1.43 -2.27
N ILE A 9 4.44 0.67 -1.40
CA ILE A 9 4.93 -0.69 -1.70
C ILE A 9 4.94 -1.54 -0.42
N THR A 10 4.65 -2.84 -0.51
CA THR A 10 4.84 -3.80 0.61
C THR A 10 6.17 -4.55 0.44
N SER A 11 6.47 -5.55 1.26
CA SER A 11 7.71 -6.32 1.17
C SER A 11 7.53 -7.67 0.48
N ASP A 12 8.62 -8.44 0.43
CA ASP A 12 8.72 -9.84 0.02
C ASP A 12 7.97 -10.86 0.91
N GLY A 13 7.36 -10.40 2.00
CA GLY A 13 6.67 -11.25 2.97
C GLY A 13 7.55 -11.76 4.12
N GLU A 14 8.82 -11.34 4.18
CA GLU A 14 9.65 -11.65 5.33
C GLU A 14 9.20 -10.85 6.57
N ALA A 15 9.01 -11.55 7.69
CA ALA A 15 8.47 -10.98 8.92
C ALA A 15 9.29 -9.80 9.46
N VAL A 16 10.60 -9.75 9.14
CA VAL A 16 11.48 -8.63 9.51
C VAL A 16 10.96 -7.29 8.97
N TRP A 17 10.40 -7.26 7.76
CA TRP A 17 9.86 -6.05 7.16
C TRP A 17 8.57 -5.61 7.82
N THR A 18 7.63 -6.54 8.03
CA THR A 18 6.38 -6.27 8.74
C THR A 18 6.65 -5.72 10.14
N ASN A 19 7.63 -6.29 10.86
CA ASN A 19 8.04 -5.85 12.19
C ASN A 19 8.65 -4.45 12.17
N HIS A 20 9.56 -4.16 11.24
CA HIS A 20 10.16 -2.83 11.11
C HIS A 20 9.13 -1.76 10.76
N ILE A 21 8.24 -2.02 9.79
CA ILE A 21 7.18 -1.07 9.42
C ILE A 21 6.27 -0.81 10.63
N ARG A 22 5.83 -1.85 11.35
CA ARG A 22 5.04 -1.69 12.58
C ARG A 22 5.75 -0.84 13.62
N GLN A 23 7.04 -1.09 13.84
CA GLN A 23 7.83 -0.35 14.81
C GLN A 23 7.92 1.13 14.43
N VAL A 24 8.29 1.44 13.19
CA VAL A 24 8.38 2.82 12.71
C VAL A 24 7.03 3.56 12.80
N LEU A 25 5.93 2.90 12.41
CA LEU A 25 4.59 3.48 12.53
C LEU A 25 4.23 3.80 13.99
N ALA A 26 4.57 2.92 14.92
CA ALA A 26 4.33 3.12 16.35
C ALA A 26 5.21 4.23 16.92
N ASP A 27 6.52 4.20 16.66
CA ASP A 27 7.51 5.15 17.17
C ASP A 27 7.22 6.58 16.71
N LEU A 28 6.74 6.74 15.47
CA LEU A 28 6.40 8.03 14.89
C LEU A 28 4.94 8.44 15.11
N ASN A 29 4.12 7.61 15.78
CA ASN A 29 2.68 7.82 15.97
C ASN A 29 1.96 8.11 14.64
N ILE A 30 2.25 7.30 13.63
CA ILE A 30 1.73 7.41 12.27
C ILE A 30 0.60 6.41 12.09
N THR A 31 -0.49 6.85 11.46
CA THR A 31 -1.58 5.96 11.03
C THR A 31 -1.50 5.73 9.52
N LEU A 32 -1.65 4.48 9.10
CA LEU A 32 -1.74 4.12 7.70
C LEU A 32 -3.15 4.45 7.18
N SER A 33 -3.23 5.09 6.02
CA SER A 33 -4.53 5.45 5.40
C SER A 33 -4.75 4.85 4.02
N HIS A 34 -3.66 4.61 3.29
CA HIS A 34 -3.66 4.11 1.93
C HIS A 34 -2.42 3.21 1.76
N VAL A 35 -2.61 2.10 1.07
CA VAL A 35 -1.57 1.19 0.59
C VAL A 35 -1.78 1.04 -0.90
N TYR A 36 -0.87 1.57 -1.69
CA TYR A 36 -0.86 1.35 -3.14
C TYR A 36 0.02 0.14 -3.42
N LEU A 37 -0.41 -0.71 -4.34
CA LEU A 37 0.39 -1.80 -4.88
C LEU A 37 0.76 -1.45 -6.33
N ILE A 38 2.02 -1.13 -6.56
CA ILE A 38 2.48 -0.59 -7.85
C ILE A 38 2.39 -1.60 -8.98
N HIS A 39 2.75 -2.86 -8.75
CA HIS A 39 2.58 -3.97 -9.69
C HIS A 39 2.63 -5.32 -8.94
N TRP A 40 2.22 -6.40 -9.59
CA TRP A 40 2.29 -7.76 -9.06
C TRP A 40 3.70 -8.31 -9.19
N HIS A 41 4.44 -8.30 -8.09
CA HIS A 41 5.66 -9.08 -7.94
C HIS A 41 5.86 -9.42 -6.46
N SER A 42 6.33 -10.64 -6.18
CA SER A 42 6.30 -11.17 -4.81
C SER A 42 7.17 -10.38 -3.84
N ASP A 43 8.26 -9.77 -4.31
CA ASP A 43 9.16 -8.92 -3.51
C ASP A 43 8.55 -7.57 -3.09
N HIS A 44 7.36 -7.25 -3.59
CA HIS A 44 6.64 -6.01 -3.34
C HIS A 44 5.20 -6.23 -2.85
N THR A 45 4.65 -7.43 -3.00
CA THR A 45 3.28 -7.80 -2.59
C THR A 45 3.22 -8.94 -1.58
N GLY A 46 4.35 -9.58 -1.25
CA GLY A 46 4.43 -10.71 -0.32
C GLY A 46 3.99 -10.37 1.10
N GLY A 47 4.11 -9.12 1.53
CA GLY A 47 3.67 -8.65 2.85
C GLY A 47 2.16 -8.35 2.98
N VAL A 48 1.37 -8.44 1.90
CA VAL A 48 -0.07 -8.13 1.93
C VAL A 48 -0.86 -9.04 2.89
N PRO A 49 -0.66 -10.37 2.93
CA PRO A 49 -1.37 -11.25 3.88
C PRO A 49 -1.12 -10.87 5.35
N ASP A 50 0.11 -10.47 5.70
CA ASP A 50 0.46 -10.01 7.05
C ASP A 50 -0.29 -8.75 7.44
N LEU A 51 -0.45 -7.81 6.50
CA LEU A 51 -1.22 -6.59 6.74
C LEU A 51 -2.67 -6.93 7.09
N PHE A 52 -3.29 -7.89 6.37
CA PHE A 52 -4.64 -8.35 6.68
C PHE A 52 -4.75 -9.04 8.04
N ALA A 53 -3.76 -9.87 8.39
CA ALA A 53 -3.76 -10.61 9.65
C ALA A 53 -3.66 -9.68 10.88
N HIS A 54 -2.87 -8.61 10.79
CA HIS A 54 -2.58 -7.73 11.93
C HIS A 54 -3.38 -6.44 11.95
N ARG A 55 -3.92 -6.03 10.80
CA ARG A 55 -4.66 -4.77 10.62
C ARG A 55 -5.87 -5.01 9.70
N PRO A 56 -6.88 -5.78 10.13
CA PRO A 56 -8.06 -6.04 9.31
C PRO A 56 -8.78 -4.76 8.88
N GLU A 57 -8.66 -3.67 9.64
CA GLU A 57 -9.16 -2.33 9.28
C GLU A 57 -8.50 -1.77 8.00
N CYS A 58 -7.25 -2.17 7.70
CA CYS A 58 -6.51 -1.72 6.52
C CYS A 58 -6.99 -2.36 5.21
N THR A 59 -7.83 -3.40 5.27
CA THR A 59 -8.39 -4.04 4.05
C THR A 59 -9.08 -3.02 3.14
N ALA A 60 -9.78 -2.05 3.72
CA ALA A 60 -10.44 -0.98 2.98
C ALA A 60 -9.48 0.06 2.39
N TRP A 61 -8.16 -0.07 2.59
CA TRP A 61 -7.15 0.93 2.23
C TRP A 61 -6.13 0.43 1.21
N ILE A 62 -6.25 -0.81 0.74
CA ILE A 62 -5.35 -1.36 -0.27
C ILE A 62 -5.91 -1.09 -1.66
N TYR A 63 -5.09 -0.54 -2.55
CA TYR A 63 -5.46 -0.15 -3.91
C TYR A 63 -4.56 -0.83 -4.94
N LYS A 64 -5.16 -1.41 -5.98
CA LYS A 64 -4.47 -2.10 -7.08
C LYS A 64 -5.20 -1.92 -8.42
N CYS A 65 -4.43 -1.74 -9.50
CA CYS A 65 -4.99 -1.61 -10.85
C CYS A 65 -5.63 -2.92 -11.35
N ASP A 66 -4.95 -4.05 -11.11
CA ASP A 66 -5.42 -5.40 -11.39
C ASP A 66 -5.71 -6.11 -10.06
N LEU A 67 -6.91 -5.88 -9.52
CA LEU A 67 -7.25 -6.14 -8.12
C LEU A 67 -7.38 -7.63 -7.75
N ASP A 68 -6.96 -7.97 -6.54
CA ASP A 68 -7.33 -9.22 -5.85
C ASP A 68 -8.46 -8.97 -4.82
N ARG A 69 -8.89 -10.03 -4.14
CA ARG A 69 -9.90 -9.96 -3.07
C ARG A 69 -9.50 -8.95 -1.99
N ASN A 70 -10.49 -8.21 -1.50
CA ASN A 70 -10.35 -7.23 -0.43
C ASN A 70 -9.42 -6.05 -0.79
N GLN A 71 -9.31 -5.72 -2.08
CA GLN A 71 -8.61 -4.53 -2.56
C GLN A 71 -9.58 -3.61 -3.31
N LYS A 72 -9.21 -2.33 -3.41
CA LYS A 72 -9.90 -1.31 -4.20
C LYS A 72 -9.21 -1.12 -5.53
N VAL A 73 -9.98 -0.80 -6.55
CA VAL A 73 -9.42 -0.43 -7.86
C VAL A 73 -8.72 0.94 -7.77
N ILE A 74 -7.59 1.06 -8.46
CA ILE A 74 -6.95 2.33 -8.80
C ILE A 74 -6.76 2.36 -10.31
N THR A 75 -7.11 3.48 -10.94
CA THR A 75 -7.08 3.65 -12.40
C THR A 75 -6.17 4.80 -12.80
N ASP A 76 -5.78 4.86 -14.07
CA ASP A 76 -4.93 5.94 -14.58
C ASP A 76 -5.53 7.30 -14.22
N ARG A 77 -4.68 8.17 -13.67
CA ARG A 77 -4.99 9.54 -13.24
C ARG A 77 -5.89 9.69 -12.03
N ASP A 78 -6.23 8.61 -11.32
CA ASP A 78 -6.87 8.75 -10.01
C ASP A 78 -6.02 9.62 -9.09
N VAL A 79 -6.67 10.52 -8.34
CA VAL A 79 -6.01 11.46 -7.44
C VAL A 79 -6.45 11.22 -6.01
N PHE A 80 -5.49 10.86 -5.17
CA PHE A 80 -5.66 10.65 -3.75
C PHE A 80 -5.09 11.82 -2.98
N ARG A 81 -5.79 12.25 -1.94
CA ARG A 81 -5.40 13.40 -1.11
C ARG A 81 -5.45 13.01 0.35
N VAL A 82 -4.35 13.27 1.03
CA VAL A 82 -4.25 13.25 2.49
C VAL A 82 -3.67 14.58 2.95
N GLU A 83 -3.61 14.83 4.26
CA GLU A 83 -3.02 16.06 4.78
C GLU A 83 -1.59 16.26 4.27
N GLY A 84 -1.35 17.38 3.58
CA GLY A 84 -0.03 17.76 3.07
C GLY A 84 0.48 16.97 1.85
N VAL A 85 -0.25 15.96 1.36
CA VAL A 85 0.21 15.10 0.25
C VAL A 85 -0.90 14.85 -0.76
N THR A 86 -0.57 14.97 -2.04
CA THR A 86 -1.41 14.54 -3.17
C THR A 86 -0.67 13.50 -3.99
N VAL A 87 -1.29 12.35 -4.22
CA VAL A 87 -0.78 11.28 -5.08
C VAL A 87 -1.67 11.19 -6.31
N ARG A 88 -1.05 11.09 -7.49
CA ARG A 88 -1.75 10.84 -8.76
C ARG A 88 -1.22 9.55 -9.37
N ALA A 89 -2.10 8.61 -9.64
CA ALA A 89 -1.80 7.34 -10.28
C ALA A 89 -1.41 7.56 -11.75
N ILE A 90 -0.39 6.85 -12.26
CA ILE A 90 0.01 6.93 -13.66
C ILE A 90 0.24 5.51 -14.18
N PHE A 91 -0.63 5.04 -15.06
CA PHE A 91 -0.47 3.72 -15.65
C PHE A 91 0.75 3.68 -16.59
N SER A 92 1.65 2.71 -16.38
CA SER A 92 2.91 2.61 -17.12
C SER A 92 3.34 1.16 -17.36
N SER A 93 2.68 0.48 -18.29
CA SER A 93 2.69 -0.97 -18.46
C SER A 93 3.93 -1.59 -19.15
N ASP A 94 5.15 -1.10 -18.88
CA ASP A 94 6.37 -1.66 -19.47
C ASP A 94 6.86 -2.90 -18.69
N HIS A 95 7.39 -2.69 -17.48
CA HIS A 95 7.92 -3.76 -16.63
C HIS A 95 6.88 -4.83 -16.24
N ALA A 96 5.62 -4.44 -16.07
CA ALA A 96 4.50 -5.31 -15.76
C ALA A 96 3.21 -4.76 -16.36
N HIS A 97 2.25 -5.61 -16.70
CA HIS A 97 1.00 -5.21 -17.38
C HIS A 97 0.09 -4.35 -16.49
N ASP A 98 0.29 -4.40 -15.18
CA ASP A 98 -0.54 -3.81 -14.14
C ASP A 98 0.16 -2.66 -13.39
N HIS A 99 1.28 -2.17 -13.93
CA HIS A 99 2.10 -1.15 -13.30
C HIS A 99 1.41 0.22 -13.29
N ILE A 100 1.36 0.86 -12.12
CA ILE A 100 0.72 2.17 -11.87
C ILE A 100 1.51 3.09 -10.93
#